data_AF-A0A2B4SK46-F1
#
_entry.id   AF-A0A2B4SK46-F1
#
_cell.length_a   1.000
_cell.length_b   1.000
_cell.length_c   1.000
_cell.angle_alpha   90.00
_cell.angle_beta   90.00
_cell.angle_gamma   90.00
#
_symmetry.space_group_name_H-M   'P 1'
#
loop_
_entity.id
_entity.type
_entity.pdbx_description
1 polymer ?
#
loop_
_entity_poly.entity_id
_entity_poly.type
_entity_poly.pdbx_seq_one_letter_code
_entity_poly.pdbx_strand_id
1 'polypeptide(L)'
;MRVVYIRFIEAAQSYSATSVHEAADLVPGMKRKQQTQFKSEPSPKKKESCVSEMVAKSLSVVEMLKLGKVIHDRSTDIIQLYTFDVNQMSWSRNPQEVEFAIEKEPFGIGGFRRAFKASSTTLGFHNCKWVVKKYLQAAVDNIEAVKQTVEQHTKKVVQMHMLAKNIATKLQSELAKEDALVLYGETLKYKEVFMGKIEGGEFVTIEEFLEGKFTKYINNNGELSINDSEILKKAESLAHFSYEHSEKELMILDMQGSGYDLFDPEIASRKLIEDEEVLFSTGNLSTTAINNFISVHNCNVYCNLLGLQTLLSGGQDEENLMEFVVALSGKQLPLAGLLSQAILKESMSVQMRLQ
;
A
#
# COMPACT_ATOMS: atom_id res chain seq x y z
N MET A 1 23.64 -19.15 -9.30
CA MET A 1 22.31 -18.77 -8.77
C MET A 1 21.39 -19.97 -8.85
N ARG A 2 20.81 -20.40 -7.73
CA ARG A 2 19.66 -21.30 -7.73
C ARG A 2 18.41 -20.42 -7.86
N VAL A 3 17.67 -20.59 -8.94
CA VAL A 3 16.40 -19.88 -9.16
C VAL A 3 15.34 -20.60 -8.33
N VAL A 4 14.78 -19.93 -7.33
CA VAL A 4 13.66 -20.43 -6.54
C VAL A 4 12.37 -20.10 -7.30
N TYR A 5 11.58 -21.14 -7.62
CA TYR A 5 10.28 -20.99 -8.28
C TYR A 5 9.17 -21.17 -7.25
N ILE A 6 8.40 -20.11 -6.99
CA ILE A 6 7.17 -20.18 -6.19
C ILE A 6 6.02 -20.55 -7.13
N ARG A 7 5.32 -21.67 -6.86
CA ARG A 7 4.14 -22.11 -7.62
C ARG A 7 2.87 -21.41 -7.11
N PHE A 8 2.06 -20.90 -8.04
CA PHE A 8 0.74 -20.33 -7.75
C PHE A 8 -0.34 -21.40 -7.93
N ILE A 9 -1.31 -21.44 -7.00
CA ILE A 9 -2.57 -22.18 -7.13
C ILE A 9 -3.62 -21.18 -7.61
N GLU A 10 -4.30 -21.48 -8.73
CA GLU A 10 -5.44 -20.69 -9.21
C GLU A 10 -6.58 -20.73 -8.19
N ALA A 11 -7.08 -19.57 -7.79
CA ALA A 11 -8.33 -19.46 -7.06
C ALA A 11 -9.49 -19.68 -8.03
N ALA A 12 -10.24 -20.78 -7.83
CA ALA A 12 -11.50 -21.02 -8.52
C ALA A 12 -12.50 -19.90 -8.15
N GLN A 13 -12.91 -19.13 -9.14
CA GLN A 13 -14.00 -18.16 -9.00
C GLN A 13 -15.32 -18.93 -8.92
N SER A 14 -16.00 -18.89 -7.78
CA SER A 14 -17.42 -19.25 -7.65
C SER A 14 -18.22 -18.03 -7.21
N TYR A 15 -18.89 -17.39 -8.18
CA TYR A 15 -20.03 -16.53 -7.90
C TYR A 15 -21.29 -17.42 -7.90
N SER A 16 -21.86 -17.68 -6.73
CA SER A 16 -23.20 -18.26 -6.62
C SER A 16 -24.24 -17.14 -6.61
N ALA A 17 -25.00 -17.00 -7.69
CA ALA A 17 -26.28 -16.32 -7.68
C ALA A 17 -27.35 -17.37 -7.34
N THR A 18 -27.90 -17.32 -6.14
CA THR A 18 -29.08 -18.08 -5.74
C THR A 18 -30.33 -17.36 -6.21
N SER A 19 -31.06 -17.93 -7.17
CA SER A 19 -32.50 -17.72 -7.29
C SER A 19 -33.18 -19.06 -7.54
N VAL A 20 -33.94 -19.47 -6.55
CA VAL A 20 -34.70 -20.71 -6.45
C VAL A 20 -35.78 -20.75 -7.53
N HIS A 21 -35.83 -21.84 -8.29
CA HIS A 21 -37.00 -22.25 -9.06
C HIS A 21 -37.93 -23.03 -8.15
N GLU A 22 -39.22 -22.70 -8.16
CA GLU A 22 -40.28 -23.66 -7.88
C GLU A 22 -41.41 -23.47 -8.89
N ALA A 23 -41.89 -24.59 -9.42
CA ALA A 23 -42.81 -24.70 -10.53
C ALA A 23 -44.12 -25.36 -10.11
N ALA A 24 -45.18 -24.96 -10.82
CA ALA A 24 -46.28 -25.78 -11.33
C ALA A 24 -47.59 -25.95 -10.51
N ASP A 25 -48.67 -25.98 -11.33
CA ASP A 25 -49.97 -26.66 -11.19
C ASP A 25 -51.14 -25.95 -10.44
N LEU A 26 -52.41 -25.95 -10.87
CA LEU A 26 -53.14 -26.22 -12.14
C LEU A 26 -54.67 -25.99 -11.88
N VAL A 27 -55.44 -25.62 -12.92
CA VAL A 27 -56.91 -25.78 -13.19
C VAL A 27 -58.04 -24.87 -12.55
N PRO A 28 -59.31 -24.84 -13.05
CA PRO A 28 -59.86 -23.72 -13.86
C PRO A 28 -61.28 -23.22 -13.43
N GLY A 29 -61.83 -22.15 -14.05
CA GLY A 29 -63.27 -21.88 -13.88
C GLY A 29 -63.90 -20.63 -14.53
N MET A 30 -64.71 -20.89 -15.56
CA MET A 30 -65.97 -20.21 -15.93
C MET A 30 -65.99 -18.93 -16.78
N LYS A 31 -66.95 -18.96 -17.72
CA LYS A 31 -67.12 -18.16 -18.96
C LYS A 31 -68.21 -17.09 -18.82
N ARG A 32 -68.13 -16.08 -19.72
CA ARG A 32 -69.17 -15.34 -20.51
C ARG A 32 -68.94 -13.82 -20.39
N LYS A 33 -69.05 -12.97 -21.43
CA LYS A 33 -69.84 -13.01 -22.67
C LYS A 33 -69.22 -12.09 -23.74
N GLN A 34 -69.68 -12.26 -24.97
CA GLN A 34 -69.20 -11.74 -26.26
C GLN A 34 -69.27 -10.21 -26.45
N GLN A 35 -68.35 -9.66 -27.24
CA GLN A 35 -68.69 -8.88 -28.45
C GLN A 35 -67.49 -8.76 -29.40
N THR A 36 -67.64 -9.32 -30.58
CA THR A 36 -66.83 -9.10 -31.78
C THR A 36 -67.13 -7.71 -32.36
N GLN A 37 -66.13 -6.90 -32.72
CA GLN A 37 -65.79 -6.53 -34.12
C GLN A 37 -64.69 -5.45 -34.17
N PHE A 38 -63.96 -5.45 -35.30
CA PHE A 38 -62.95 -4.51 -35.81
C PHE A 38 -61.48 -4.73 -35.40
N LYS A 39 -60.78 -5.47 -36.28
CA LYS A 39 -59.33 -5.46 -36.47
C LYS A 39 -58.85 -4.03 -36.76
N SER A 40 -57.93 -3.54 -35.95
CA SER A 40 -56.98 -2.50 -36.32
C SER A 40 -55.57 -3.03 -36.02
N GLU A 41 -54.66 -2.85 -36.97
CA GLU A 41 -53.26 -3.27 -36.87
C GLU A 41 -52.56 -2.56 -35.69
N PRO A 42 -51.76 -3.25 -34.87
CA PRO A 42 -51.05 -2.60 -33.79
C PRO A 42 -49.90 -1.75 -34.34
N SER A 43 -49.95 -0.46 -34.00
CA SER A 43 -48.85 0.50 -34.13
C SER A 43 -47.58 -0.03 -33.45
N PRO A 44 -46.38 0.35 -33.93
CA PRO A 44 -45.11 -0.19 -33.45
C PRO A 44 -44.92 0.08 -31.96
N LYS A 45 -44.55 -0.98 -31.23
CA LYS A 45 -44.22 -0.96 -29.80
C LYS A 45 -43.22 0.18 -29.51
N LYS A 46 -43.62 1.14 -28.68
CA LYS A 46 -42.68 2.08 -28.04
C LYS A 46 -41.62 1.23 -27.34
N LYS A 47 -40.36 1.42 -27.73
CA LYS A 47 -39.20 0.98 -26.94
C LYS A 47 -39.40 1.55 -25.53
N GLU A 48 -39.50 0.68 -24.54
CA GLU A 48 -39.34 1.06 -23.14
C GLU A 48 -37.97 1.72 -23.01
N SER A 49 -37.95 3.04 -22.89
CA SER A 49 -36.74 3.76 -22.56
C SER A 49 -36.39 3.39 -21.13
N CYS A 50 -35.22 2.80 -20.91
CA CYS A 50 -34.59 2.74 -19.61
C CYS A 50 -34.36 4.19 -19.15
N VAL A 51 -35.33 4.76 -18.43
CA VAL A 51 -35.16 6.03 -17.75
C VAL A 51 -34.32 5.69 -16.53
N SER A 52 -33.03 5.99 -16.59
CA SER A 52 -32.19 6.03 -15.40
C SER A 52 -32.84 7.03 -14.44
N GLU A 53 -33.37 6.54 -13.32
CA GLU A 53 -33.83 7.40 -12.22
C GLU A 53 -32.61 8.18 -11.70
N MET A 54 -32.43 9.40 -12.20
CA MET A 54 -31.43 10.31 -11.66
C MET A 54 -31.90 10.77 -10.29
N VAL A 55 -31.31 10.20 -9.23
CA VAL A 55 -31.53 10.68 -7.87
C VAL A 55 -30.89 12.06 -7.74
N ALA A 56 -31.71 13.08 -7.47
CA ALA A 56 -31.22 14.44 -7.28
C ALA A 56 -30.35 14.52 -6.02
N LYS A 57 -29.18 15.16 -6.12
CA LYS A 57 -28.31 15.41 -4.97
C LYS A 57 -29.03 16.28 -3.94
N SER A 58 -29.11 15.80 -2.69
CA SER A 58 -29.58 16.62 -1.57
C SER A 58 -28.54 17.71 -1.26
N LEU A 59 -28.98 18.96 -1.19
CA LEU A 59 -28.13 20.12 -0.84
C LEU A 59 -28.63 20.71 0.47
N SER A 60 -27.70 21.12 1.34
CA SER A 60 -28.01 21.95 2.50
C SER A 60 -28.36 23.38 2.08
N VAL A 61 -29.07 24.11 2.94
CA VAL A 61 -29.37 25.54 2.72
C VAL A 61 -28.08 26.35 2.49
N VAL A 62 -27.00 26.00 3.20
CA VAL A 62 -25.68 26.64 3.03
C VAL A 62 -25.11 26.40 1.63
N GLU A 63 -25.21 25.18 1.10
CA GLU A 63 -24.78 24.86 -0.26
C GLU A 63 -25.65 25.56 -1.31
N MET A 64 -26.96 25.59 -1.11
CA MET A 64 -27.87 26.32 -2.01
C MET A 64 -27.53 27.81 -2.08
N LEU A 65 -27.24 28.45 -0.94
CA LEU A 65 -26.83 29.86 -0.90
C LEU A 65 -25.48 30.11 -1.57
N LYS A 66 -24.55 29.13 -1.52
CA LYS A 66 -23.26 29.22 -2.23
C LYS A 66 -23.43 29.25 -3.76
N LEU A 67 -24.46 28.60 -4.30
CA LEU A 67 -24.75 28.63 -5.75
C LEU A 67 -25.11 30.03 -6.26
N GLY A 68 -25.48 30.96 -5.39
CA GLY A 68 -25.74 32.38 -5.73
C GLY A 68 -24.47 33.22 -5.97
N LYS A 69 -23.28 32.63 -5.83
CA LYS A 69 -21.98 33.26 -6.11
C LYS A 69 -21.26 32.50 -7.22
N VAL A 70 -20.36 33.17 -7.94
CA VAL A 70 -19.45 32.48 -8.88
C VAL A 70 -18.65 31.45 -8.09
N ILE A 71 -18.77 30.18 -8.49
CA ILE A 71 -17.96 29.11 -7.94
C ILE A 71 -16.64 29.17 -8.70
N HIS A 72 -15.58 29.57 -8.01
CA HIS A 72 -14.23 29.44 -8.54
C HIS A 72 -13.80 27.99 -8.39
N ASP A 73 -13.45 27.37 -9.52
CA ASP A 73 -12.89 26.03 -9.50
C ASP A 73 -11.61 26.01 -8.67
N ARG A 74 -11.44 24.95 -7.88
CA ARG A 74 -10.16 24.70 -7.22
C ARG A 74 -9.14 24.38 -8.31
N SER A 75 -7.92 24.88 -8.16
CA SER A 75 -6.82 24.41 -9.01
C SER A 75 -6.69 22.91 -8.86
N THR A 76 -6.74 22.20 -9.97
CA THR A 76 -6.57 20.76 -10.05
C THR A 76 -5.29 20.44 -10.81
N ASP A 77 -4.69 19.31 -10.46
CA ASP A 77 -3.55 18.74 -11.15
C ASP A 77 -4.00 17.45 -11.83
N ILE A 78 -3.65 17.28 -13.11
CA ILE A 78 -3.78 16.00 -13.80
C ILE A 78 -2.54 15.17 -13.47
N ILE A 79 -2.76 13.97 -12.93
CA ILE A 79 -1.70 13.05 -12.57
C ILE A 79 -1.86 11.77 -13.37
N GLN A 80 -0.78 11.36 -14.05
CA GLN A 80 -0.67 10.06 -14.69
C GLN A 80 -0.34 9.00 -13.64
N LEU A 81 -1.27 8.09 -13.37
CA LEU A 81 -1.14 7.01 -12.41
C LEU A 81 -0.68 5.72 -13.06
N TYR A 82 0.35 5.11 -12.48
CA TYR A 82 0.89 3.82 -12.88
C TYR A 82 0.78 2.83 -11.72
N THR A 83 0.48 1.57 -12.06
CA THR A 83 0.39 0.45 -11.11
C THR A 83 1.47 -0.59 -11.40
N PHE A 84 1.88 -1.33 -10.37
CA PHE A 84 2.78 -2.46 -10.50
C PHE A 84 2.05 -3.77 -10.21
N ASP A 85 2.12 -4.72 -11.12
CA ASP A 85 1.59 -6.08 -10.95
C ASP A 85 2.72 -7.01 -10.49
N VAL A 86 2.62 -7.49 -9.25
CA VAL A 86 3.60 -8.40 -8.63
C VAL A 86 3.59 -9.80 -9.24
N ASN A 87 2.47 -10.27 -9.79
CA ASN A 87 2.38 -11.60 -10.40
C ASN A 87 3.03 -11.59 -11.79
N GLN A 88 2.85 -10.50 -12.53
CA GLN A 88 3.46 -10.32 -13.85
C GLN A 88 4.85 -9.69 -13.79
N MET A 89 5.28 -9.23 -12.61
CA MET A 89 6.52 -8.47 -12.39
C MET A 89 6.67 -7.31 -13.37
N SER A 90 5.58 -6.57 -13.62
CA SER A 90 5.53 -5.55 -14.66
C SER A 90 4.71 -4.32 -14.26
N TRP A 91 5.09 -3.18 -14.84
CA TRP A 91 4.38 -1.92 -14.70
C TRP A 91 3.27 -1.81 -15.75
N SER A 92 2.19 -1.11 -15.39
CA SER A 92 1.14 -0.73 -16.32
C SER A 92 1.71 0.01 -17.53
N ARG A 93 1.39 -0.46 -18.74
CA ARG A 93 1.89 0.13 -20.00
C ARG A 93 1.34 1.53 -20.25
N ASN A 94 0.06 1.73 -19.95
CA ASN A 94 -0.62 3.00 -20.14
C ASN A 94 -1.02 3.54 -18.76
N PRO A 95 -0.68 4.80 -18.44
CA PRO A 95 -1.16 5.41 -17.21
C PRO A 95 -2.66 5.71 -17.28
N GLN A 96 -3.31 5.71 -16.12
CA GLN A 96 -4.63 6.32 -15.96
C GLN A 96 -4.45 7.78 -15.59
N GLU A 97 -5.05 8.70 -16.36
CA GLU A 97 -5.07 10.12 -16.01
C GLU A 97 -6.20 10.39 -15.02
N VAL A 98 -5.84 10.99 -13.88
CA VAL A 98 -6.76 11.31 -12.80
C VAL A 98 -6.56 12.77 -12.39
N GLU A 99 -7.66 13.48 -12.27
CA GLU A 99 -7.66 14.86 -11.83
C GLU A 99 -7.78 14.92 -10.29
N PHE A 100 -6.86 15.60 -9.64
CA PHE A 100 -6.85 15.79 -8.20
C PHE A 100 -6.87 17.27 -7.83
N ALA A 101 -7.79 17.65 -6.94
CA ALA A 101 -7.69 18.90 -6.20
C ALA A 101 -6.83 18.67 -4.95
N ILE A 102 -5.56 19.07 -5.01
CA ILE A 102 -4.58 18.88 -3.93
C ILE A 102 -4.61 20.09 -2.99
N GLU A 103 -4.62 19.84 -1.67
CA GLU A 103 -4.51 20.91 -0.69
C GLU A 103 -3.12 21.57 -0.73
N LYS A 104 -3.06 22.89 -0.50
CA LYS A 104 -1.81 23.66 -0.61
C LYS A 104 -0.80 23.31 0.49
N GLU A 105 -1.29 23.07 1.69
CA GLU A 105 -0.45 22.78 2.85
C GLU A 105 -0.39 21.28 3.12
N PRO A 106 0.80 20.73 3.42
CA PRO A 106 0.90 19.34 3.81
C PRO A 106 0.28 19.14 5.20
N PHE A 107 -0.40 18.02 5.40
CA PHE A 107 -0.92 17.64 6.73
C PHE A 107 0.06 16.76 7.50
N GLY A 108 1.11 16.26 6.85
CA GLY A 108 2.14 15.44 7.46
C GLY A 108 3.47 15.55 6.71
N ILE A 109 4.57 15.42 7.44
CA ILE A 109 5.93 15.45 6.90
C ILE A 109 6.69 14.29 7.54
N GLY A 110 7.12 13.33 6.72
CA GLY A 110 8.02 12.24 7.13
C GLY A 110 9.47 12.55 6.78
N GLY A 111 10.36 11.57 6.96
CA GLY A 111 11.78 11.73 6.65
C GLY A 111 12.08 11.99 5.16
N PHE A 112 11.25 11.44 4.26
CA PHE A 112 11.48 11.53 2.82
C PHE A 112 10.48 12.41 2.06
N ARG A 113 9.23 12.49 2.55
CA ARG A 113 8.10 13.02 1.77
C ARG A 113 7.18 13.88 2.64
N ARG A 114 6.54 14.86 1.99
CA ARG A 114 5.40 15.61 2.52
C ARG A 114 4.11 15.00 1.99
N ALA A 115 3.11 14.86 2.84
CA ALA A 115 1.80 14.30 2.50
C ALA A 115 0.76 15.42 2.42
N PHE A 116 0.06 15.50 1.28
CA PHE A 116 -1.00 16.46 1.01
C PHE A 116 -2.33 15.73 0.86
N LYS A 117 -3.39 16.24 1.48
CA LYS A 117 -4.73 15.71 1.22
C LYS A 117 -5.17 16.11 -0.18
N ALA A 118 -5.93 15.24 -0.83
CA ALA A 118 -6.50 15.50 -2.13
C ALA A 118 -7.90 14.90 -2.24
N SER A 119 -8.69 15.46 -3.16
CA SER A 119 -9.97 14.91 -3.59
C SER A 119 -9.99 14.82 -5.10
N SER A 120 -10.69 13.82 -5.65
CA SER A 120 -10.87 13.68 -7.09
C SER A 120 -12.36 13.69 -7.44
N THR A 121 -12.67 14.13 -8.66
CA THR A 121 -14.00 13.97 -9.29
C THR A 121 -13.98 12.87 -10.35
N THR A 122 -12.81 12.34 -10.69
CA THR A 122 -12.64 11.29 -11.70
C THR A 122 -13.37 10.01 -11.26
N LEU A 123 -14.02 9.34 -12.20
CA LEU A 123 -14.71 8.06 -11.95
C LEU A 123 -13.72 7.02 -11.38
N GLY A 124 -14.11 6.33 -10.31
CA GLY A 124 -13.24 5.42 -9.57
C GLY A 124 -12.43 6.07 -8.44
N PHE A 125 -12.25 7.41 -8.45
CA PHE A 125 -11.49 8.14 -7.44
C PHE A 125 -12.34 9.11 -6.60
N HIS A 126 -13.60 9.34 -6.98
CA HIS A 126 -14.48 10.33 -6.32
C HIS A 126 -15.06 9.92 -4.96
N ASN A 127 -14.98 8.63 -4.59
CA ASN A 127 -15.66 8.10 -3.41
C ASN A 127 -14.85 8.16 -2.11
N CYS A 128 -13.58 8.56 -2.17
CA CYS A 128 -12.73 8.67 -0.98
C CYS A 128 -11.81 9.89 -1.08
N LYS A 129 -11.17 10.21 0.06
CA LYS A 129 -10.09 11.19 0.13
C LYS A 129 -8.78 10.50 -0.20
N TRP A 130 -7.86 11.26 -0.76
CA TRP A 130 -6.56 10.77 -1.22
C TRP A 130 -5.44 11.51 -0.52
N VAL A 131 -4.25 10.92 -0.58
CA VAL A 131 -3.00 11.51 -0.16
C VAL A 131 -2.06 11.51 -1.35
N VAL A 132 -1.55 12.68 -1.71
CA VAL A 132 -0.45 12.84 -2.66
C VAL A 132 0.82 13.09 -1.86
N LYS A 133 1.83 12.24 -2.01
CA LYS A 133 3.12 12.40 -1.32
C LYS A 133 4.18 12.91 -2.28
N LYS A 134 4.79 14.04 -1.94
CA LYS A 134 5.85 14.69 -2.71
C LYS A 134 7.18 14.60 -1.96
N TYR A 135 8.28 14.36 -2.66
CA TYR A 135 9.61 14.28 -2.04
C TYR A 135 10.05 15.61 -1.43
N LEU A 136 10.83 15.52 -0.35
CA LEU A 136 11.63 16.62 0.17
C LEU A 136 12.88 16.79 -0.69
N GLN A 137 13.43 18.00 -0.78
CA GLN A 137 14.66 18.23 -1.55
C GLN A 137 15.82 17.36 -1.04
N ALA A 138 16.00 17.27 0.29
CA ALA A 138 17.02 16.41 0.88
C ALA A 138 16.86 14.92 0.51
N ALA A 139 15.62 14.45 0.29
CA ALA A 139 15.37 13.09 -0.17
C ALA A 139 15.80 12.92 -1.64
N VAL A 140 15.53 13.91 -2.49
CA VAL A 140 16.02 13.92 -3.88
C VAL A 140 17.55 13.88 -3.90
N ASP A 141 18.20 14.69 -3.08
CA ASP A 141 19.67 14.72 -2.99
C ASP A 141 20.24 13.35 -2.57
N ASN A 142 19.60 12.66 -1.61
CA ASN A 142 19.99 11.31 -1.19
C ASN A 142 19.79 10.25 -2.30
N ILE A 143 18.70 10.35 -3.05
CA ILE A 143 18.41 9.46 -4.20
C ILE A 143 19.48 9.62 -5.28
N GLU A 144 19.85 10.86 -5.60
CA GLU A 144 20.90 11.16 -6.57
C GLU A 144 22.29 10.70 -6.08
N ALA A 145 22.56 10.80 -4.78
CA ALA A 145 23.82 10.33 -4.19
C ALA A 145 24.05 8.82 -4.37
N VAL A 146 22.97 8.03 -4.43
CA VAL A 146 23.02 6.59 -4.76
C VAL A 146 22.85 6.30 -6.27
N LYS A 147 23.01 7.34 -7.11
CA LYS A 147 22.93 7.27 -8.58
C LYS A 147 21.60 6.74 -9.12
N GLN A 148 20.51 6.97 -8.39
CA GLN A 148 19.16 6.66 -8.86
C GLN A 148 18.45 7.95 -9.30
N THR A 149 17.51 7.83 -10.24
CA THR A 149 16.56 8.92 -10.53
C THR A 149 15.37 8.86 -9.56
N VAL A 150 14.68 9.98 -9.38
CA VAL A 150 13.43 10.02 -8.59
C VAL A 150 12.38 9.07 -9.17
N GLU A 151 12.34 8.89 -10.49
CA GLU A 151 11.46 7.88 -11.14
C GLU A 151 11.80 6.47 -10.68
N GLN A 152 13.08 6.07 -10.80
CA GLN A 152 13.53 4.72 -10.40
C GLN A 152 13.24 4.48 -8.92
N HIS A 153 13.55 5.44 -8.06
CA HIS A 153 13.28 5.33 -6.63
C HIS A 153 11.78 5.20 -6.34
N THR A 154 10.93 6.01 -6.99
CA THR A 154 9.47 5.95 -6.80
C THR A 154 8.90 4.61 -7.29
N LYS A 155 9.45 4.06 -8.38
CA LYS A 155 9.12 2.69 -8.80
C LYS A 155 9.47 1.68 -7.71
N LYS A 156 10.68 1.74 -7.15
CA LYS A 156 11.10 0.83 -6.06
C LYS A 156 10.21 0.96 -4.81
N VAL A 157 9.78 2.17 -4.45
CA VAL A 157 8.83 2.42 -3.34
C VAL A 157 7.47 1.74 -3.57
N VAL A 158 6.90 1.84 -4.77
CA VAL A 158 5.63 1.16 -5.08
C VAL A 158 5.82 -0.35 -5.18
N GLN A 159 6.93 -0.82 -5.78
CA GLN A 159 7.24 -2.25 -5.88
C GLN A 159 7.38 -2.92 -4.51
N MET A 160 8.11 -2.29 -3.58
CA MET A 160 8.23 -2.82 -2.21
C MET A 160 6.89 -2.84 -1.49
N HIS A 161 6.06 -1.82 -1.70
CA HIS A 161 4.73 -1.76 -1.10
C HIS A 161 3.86 -2.90 -1.62
N MET A 162 3.89 -3.18 -2.93
CA MET A 162 3.19 -4.31 -3.52
C MET A 162 3.72 -5.67 -3.05
N LEU A 163 5.04 -5.79 -2.81
CA LEU A 163 5.63 -6.99 -2.20
C LEU A 163 5.15 -7.18 -0.76
N ALA A 164 5.17 -6.14 0.07
CA ALA A 164 4.68 -6.19 1.44
C ALA A 164 3.20 -6.58 1.50
N LYS A 165 2.39 -6.02 0.58
CA LYS A 165 1.00 -6.39 0.38
C LYS A 165 0.81 -7.84 -0.02
N ASN A 166 1.64 -8.35 -0.92
CA ASN A 166 1.60 -9.75 -1.35
C ASN A 166 1.90 -10.70 -0.17
N ILE A 167 2.94 -10.41 0.62
CA ILE A 167 3.32 -11.19 1.80
C ILE A 167 2.23 -11.13 2.88
N ALA A 168 1.63 -9.97 3.14
CA ALA A 168 0.51 -9.85 4.09
C ALA A 168 -0.72 -10.68 3.65
N THR A 169 -1.05 -10.64 2.35
CA THR A 169 -2.11 -11.48 1.76
C THR A 169 -1.78 -12.97 1.87
N LYS A 170 -0.50 -13.33 1.70
CA LYS A 170 -0.02 -14.70 1.86
C LYS A 170 -0.17 -15.18 3.31
N LEU A 171 0.23 -14.38 4.29
CA LEU A 171 0.02 -14.67 5.72
C LEU A 171 -1.47 -14.93 6.01
N GLN A 172 -2.36 -14.06 5.53
CA GLN A 172 -3.81 -14.23 5.69
C GLN A 172 -4.29 -15.55 5.07
N SER A 173 -3.77 -15.90 3.89
CA SER A 173 -4.13 -17.13 3.19
C SER A 173 -3.65 -18.39 3.91
N GLU A 174 -2.46 -18.37 4.52
CA GLU A 174 -1.98 -19.50 5.33
C GLU A 174 -2.82 -19.66 6.61
N LEU A 175 -3.13 -18.56 7.30
CA LEU A 175 -4.04 -18.60 8.46
C LEU A 175 -5.44 -19.14 8.11
N ALA A 176 -5.94 -18.85 6.91
CA ALA A 176 -7.25 -19.33 6.46
C ALA A 176 -7.27 -20.84 6.21
N LYS A 177 -6.18 -21.42 5.70
CA LYS A 177 -6.08 -22.86 5.44
C LYS A 177 -6.05 -23.68 6.72
N GLU A 178 -5.55 -23.10 7.80
CA GLU A 178 -5.37 -23.76 9.09
C GLU A 178 -6.52 -23.46 10.08
N ASP A 179 -7.61 -22.84 9.60
CA ASP A 179 -8.71 -22.32 10.44
C ASP A 179 -8.24 -21.40 11.59
N ALA A 180 -6.99 -20.92 11.50
CA ALA A 180 -6.32 -20.13 12.52
C ALA A 180 -6.79 -18.67 12.53
N LEU A 181 -7.52 -18.22 11.50
CA LEU A 181 -8.14 -16.89 11.47
C LEU A 181 -9.10 -16.64 12.64
N VAL A 182 -9.74 -17.68 13.17
CA VAL A 182 -10.62 -17.54 14.35
C VAL A 182 -9.83 -17.08 15.58
N LEU A 183 -8.58 -17.55 15.71
CA LEU A 183 -7.68 -17.18 16.79
C LEU A 183 -6.87 -15.93 16.47
N TYR A 184 -6.47 -15.74 15.21
CA TYR A 184 -5.70 -14.58 14.76
C TYR A 184 -6.56 -13.31 14.72
N GLY A 185 -7.83 -13.44 14.36
CA GLY A 185 -8.73 -12.32 14.09
C GLY A 185 -8.34 -11.57 12.81
N GLU A 186 -8.61 -10.26 12.79
CA GLU A 186 -8.32 -9.42 11.63
C GLU A 186 -6.81 -9.31 11.36
N THR A 187 -6.41 -9.47 10.09
CA THR A 187 -5.01 -9.38 9.67
C THR A 187 -4.63 -7.96 9.29
N LEU A 188 -3.35 -7.63 9.40
CA LEU A 188 -2.77 -6.41 8.83
C LEU A 188 -2.83 -6.48 7.29
N LYS A 189 -3.09 -5.34 6.64
CA LYS A 189 -3.29 -5.25 5.18
C LYS A 189 -2.59 -4.01 4.65
N TYR A 190 -1.80 -4.16 3.60
CA TYR A 190 -1.32 -3.00 2.85
C TYR A 190 -2.35 -2.61 1.80
N LYS A 191 -2.71 -1.33 1.79
CA LYS A 191 -3.70 -0.75 0.87
C LYS A 191 -3.09 -0.52 -0.53
N GLU A 192 -3.87 -0.06 -1.50
CA GLU A 192 -3.32 0.24 -2.84
C GLU A 192 -2.49 1.53 -2.82
N VAL A 193 -1.39 1.53 -3.57
CA VAL A 193 -0.56 2.72 -3.83
C VAL A 193 -0.26 2.81 -5.33
N PHE A 194 -0.17 4.04 -5.83
CA PHE A 194 0.12 4.34 -7.23
C PHE A 194 1.41 5.14 -7.34
N MET A 195 2.17 4.92 -8.41
CA MET A 195 3.17 5.90 -8.85
C MET A 195 2.43 6.97 -9.66
N GLY A 196 2.59 8.23 -9.30
CA GLY A 196 2.08 9.37 -10.04
C GLY A 196 3.17 10.12 -10.76
N LYS A 197 2.82 10.69 -11.92
CA LYS A 197 3.58 11.73 -12.58
C LYS A 197 2.68 12.95 -12.82
N ILE A 198 2.99 14.05 -12.15
CA ILE A 198 2.28 15.32 -12.30
C ILE A 198 2.74 15.98 -13.60
N GLU A 199 1.86 16.76 -14.22
CA GLU A 199 2.24 17.66 -15.32
C GLU A 199 3.46 18.52 -14.92
N GLY A 200 4.48 18.56 -15.79
CA GLY A 200 5.79 19.15 -15.45
C GLY A 200 6.85 18.15 -14.98
N GLY A 201 6.49 16.88 -14.78
CA GLY A 201 7.43 15.76 -14.62
C GLY A 201 7.79 15.37 -13.19
N GLU A 202 7.16 15.97 -12.19
CA GLU A 202 7.34 15.58 -10.78
C GLU A 202 6.74 14.18 -10.52
N PHE A 203 7.54 13.29 -9.93
CA PHE A 203 7.09 11.97 -9.52
C PHE A 203 6.61 11.98 -8.06
N VAL A 204 5.47 11.33 -7.81
CA VAL A 204 4.78 11.28 -6.53
C VAL A 204 4.26 9.88 -6.25
N THR A 205 3.83 9.61 -5.02
CA THR A 205 2.99 8.44 -4.72
C THR A 205 1.59 8.89 -4.31
N ILE A 206 0.58 8.13 -4.71
CA ILE A 206 -0.81 8.39 -4.39
C ILE A 206 -1.37 7.21 -3.62
N GLU A 207 -2.09 7.49 -2.55
CA GLU A 207 -2.75 6.48 -1.72
C GLU A 207 -4.07 7.01 -1.15
N GLU A 208 -4.91 6.11 -0.67
CA GLU A 208 -6.13 6.47 0.04
C GLU A 208 -5.80 7.13 1.38
N PHE A 209 -6.54 8.19 1.73
CA PHE A 209 -6.44 8.79 3.05
C PHE A 209 -7.06 7.87 4.11
N LEU A 210 -6.26 7.43 5.08
CA LEU A 210 -6.77 6.70 6.23
C LEU A 210 -7.32 7.66 7.29
N GLU A 211 -8.55 7.40 7.72
CA GLU A 211 -9.10 8.03 8.92
C GLU A 211 -8.55 7.37 10.18
N GLY A 212 -8.46 8.14 11.28
CA GLY A 212 -7.98 7.65 12.56
C GLY A 212 -6.54 8.06 12.89
N LYS A 213 -6.02 7.49 13.98
CA LYS A 213 -4.65 7.77 14.44
C LYS A 213 -3.66 6.98 13.60
N PHE A 214 -2.78 7.71 12.91
CA PHE A 214 -1.65 7.10 12.22
C PHE A 214 -0.56 6.73 13.24
N THR A 215 -0.16 5.47 13.28
CA THR A 215 0.78 4.92 14.25
C THR A 215 1.88 4.16 13.52
N LYS A 216 3.14 4.39 13.92
CA LYS A 216 4.29 3.58 13.52
C LYS A 216 4.50 2.50 14.57
N TYR A 217 4.39 1.25 14.16
CA TYR A 217 4.48 0.07 15.03
C TYR A 217 5.90 -0.49 15.06
N ILE A 218 6.55 -0.55 13.90
CA ILE A 218 7.93 -1.00 13.73
C ILE A 218 8.65 0.06 12.91
N ASN A 219 9.87 0.41 13.28
CA ASN A 219 10.69 1.38 12.54
C ASN A 219 11.58 0.66 11.50
N ASN A 220 12.08 1.38 10.50
CA ASN A 220 12.92 0.81 9.45
C ASN A 220 14.26 0.25 9.96
N ASN A 221 14.71 0.70 11.14
CA ASN A 221 15.90 0.20 11.84
C ASN A 221 15.65 -1.07 12.68
N GLY A 222 14.43 -1.62 12.66
CA GLY A 222 14.05 -2.82 13.42
C GLY A 222 13.55 -2.55 14.84
N GLU A 223 13.55 -1.30 15.32
CA GLU A 223 13.03 -0.97 16.64
C GLU A 223 11.50 -1.06 16.71
N LEU A 224 11.00 -1.56 17.84
CA LEU A 224 9.57 -1.68 18.12
C LEU A 224 9.04 -0.40 18.79
N SER A 225 7.76 -0.10 18.54
CA SER A 225 7.06 0.95 19.28
C SER A 225 6.99 0.61 20.77
N ILE A 226 7.11 1.64 21.62
CA ILE A 226 7.13 1.48 23.09
C ILE A 226 5.78 1.02 23.64
N ASN A 227 4.68 1.32 22.94
CA ASN A 227 3.33 1.01 23.39
C ASN A 227 2.92 -0.40 22.96
N ASP A 228 2.89 -1.35 23.90
CA ASP A 228 2.35 -2.69 23.64
C ASP A 228 0.89 -2.58 23.18
N SER A 229 0.57 -3.26 22.09
CA SER A 229 -0.77 -3.30 21.52
C SER A 229 -0.95 -4.55 20.69
N GLU A 230 -2.21 -4.92 20.47
CA GLU A 230 -2.52 -6.09 19.65
C GLU A 230 -2.04 -5.95 18.21
N ILE A 231 -2.11 -4.73 17.67
CA ILE A 231 -1.64 -4.43 16.33
C ILE A 231 -0.11 -4.52 16.26
N LEU A 232 0.60 -4.08 17.31
CA LEU A 232 2.06 -4.25 17.39
C LEU A 232 2.44 -5.73 17.36
N LYS A 233 1.78 -6.59 18.16
CA LYS A 233 2.05 -8.04 18.15
C LYS A 233 1.84 -8.67 16.77
N LYS A 234 0.81 -8.24 16.04
CA LYS A 234 0.54 -8.68 14.66
C LYS A 234 1.57 -8.11 13.67
N ALA A 235 2.07 -6.90 13.89
CA ALA A 235 3.12 -6.30 13.07
C ALA A 235 4.43 -7.07 13.25
N GLU A 236 4.78 -7.40 14.50
CA GLU A 236 5.94 -8.24 14.82
C GLU A 236 5.84 -9.61 14.16
N SER A 237 4.67 -10.27 14.23
CA SER A 237 4.49 -11.58 13.60
C SER A 237 4.52 -11.51 12.08
N LEU A 238 4.05 -10.41 11.47
CA LEU A 238 4.18 -10.19 10.02
C LEU A 238 5.64 -9.95 9.61
N ALA A 239 6.41 -9.20 10.38
CA ALA A 239 7.84 -8.97 10.13
C ALA A 239 8.59 -10.30 10.21
N HIS A 240 8.36 -11.07 11.28
CA HIS A 240 8.94 -12.39 11.45
C HIS A 240 8.53 -13.37 10.34
N PHE A 241 7.23 -13.45 10.02
CA PHE A 241 6.73 -14.27 8.93
C PHE A 241 7.40 -13.92 7.60
N SER A 242 7.56 -12.63 7.29
CA SER A 242 8.24 -12.20 6.05
C SER A 242 9.70 -12.66 5.97
N TYR A 243 10.37 -12.71 7.11
CA TYR A 243 11.74 -13.17 7.22
C TYR A 243 11.87 -14.68 7.00
N GLU A 244 11.02 -15.49 7.64
CA GLU A 244 11.02 -16.93 7.38
C GLU A 244 10.53 -17.29 5.99
N HIS A 245 9.46 -16.63 5.52
CA HIS A 245 8.86 -16.90 4.22
C HIS A 245 9.81 -16.60 3.05
N SER A 246 10.71 -15.64 3.23
CA SER A 246 11.74 -15.28 2.24
C SER A 246 13.03 -16.08 2.39
N GLU A 247 13.02 -17.19 3.14
CA GLU A 247 14.24 -17.97 3.44
C GLU A 247 15.35 -17.11 4.06
N LYS A 248 14.97 -16.11 4.88
CA LYS A 248 15.86 -15.16 5.59
C LYS A 248 16.57 -14.15 4.70
N GLU A 249 16.10 -13.95 3.46
CA GLU A 249 16.69 -12.99 2.53
C GLU A 249 16.18 -11.57 2.71
N LEU A 250 14.97 -11.37 3.24
CA LEU A 250 14.42 -10.04 3.50
C LEU A 250 13.46 -10.00 4.70
N MET A 251 13.19 -8.81 5.22
CA MET A 251 12.22 -8.57 6.27
C MET A 251 11.44 -7.28 5.99
N ILE A 252 10.12 -7.34 6.11
CA ILE A 252 9.27 -6.15 6.04
C ILE A 252 9.38 -5.42 7.39
N LEU A 253 9.74 -4.14 7.33
CA LEU A 253 9.86 -3.23 8.46
C LEU A 253 9.11 -1.92 8.13
N ASP A 254 9.37 -0.87 8.91
CA ASP A 254 8.67 0.43 8.86
C ASP A 254 7.14 0.32 8.79
N MET A 255 6.57 -0.60 9.57
CA MET A 255 5.12 -0.86 9.54
C MET A 255 4.36 0.27 10.23
N GLN A 256 3.59 1.03 9.43
CA GLN A 256 2.86 2.20 9.89
C GLN A 256 1.51 2.35 9.18
N GLY A 257 0.51 2.89 9.88
CA GLY A 257 -0.84 3.00 9.35
C GLY A 257 -1.88 3.33 10.41
N SER A 258 -3.16 3.04 10.13
CA SER A 258 -4.24 3.20 11.09
C SER A 258 -5.07 1.93 11.21
N GLY A 259 -5.24 1.45 12.45
CA GLY A 259 -5.87 0.15 12.68
C GLY A 259 -5.10 -0.96 11.97
N TYR A 260 -5.82 -1.74 11.16
CA TYR A 260 -5.29 -2.86 10.39
C TYR A 260 -4.79 -2.51 8.98
N ASP A 261 -4.97 -1.25 8.56
CA ASP A 261 -4.56 -0.78 7.24
C ASP A 261 -3.21 -0.08 7.32
N LEU A 262 -2.27 -0.53 6.49
CA LEU A 262 -0.87 -0.11 6.47
C LEU A 262 -0.47 0.55 5.15
N PHE A 263 0.50 1.46 5.26
CA PHE A 263 1.18 2.14 4.16
C PHE A 263 2.68 2.26 4.42
N ASP A 264 3.42 2.63 3.38
CA ASP A 264 4.84 2.97 3.46
C ASP A 264 5.71 1.95 4.23
N PRO A 265 5.71 0.67 3.83
CA PRO A 265 6.68 -0.27 4.38
C PRO A 265 8.10 0.10 3.94
N GLU A 266 9.08 -0.39 4.69
CA GLU A 266 10.45 -0.53 4.21
C GLU A 266 10.83 -2.01 4.16
N ILE A 267 11.78 -2.37 3.30
CA ILE A 267 12.32 -3.73 3.23
C ILE A 267 13.80 -3.70 3.57
N ALA A 268 14.16 -4.43 4.62
CA ALA A 268 15.55 -4.74 4.92
C ALA A 268 15.91 -6.06 4.24
N SER A 269 16.98 -6.08 3.45
CA SER A 269 17.45 -7.28 2.75
C SER A 269 18.84 -7.72 3.15
N ARG A 270 19.13 -9.02 3.04
CA ARG A 270 20.44 -9.58 3.40
C ARG A 270 21.59 -8.91 2.65
N LYS A 271 21.40 -8.62 1.36
CA LYS A 271 22.29 -7.79 0.56
C LYS A 271 21.74 -6.38 0.46
N LEU A 272 22.62 -5.38 0.56
CA LEU A 272 22.24 -3.99 0.29
C LEU A 272 22.38 -3.65 -1.20
N ILE A 273 23.36 -4.24 -1.88
CA ILE A 273 23.69 -3.96 -3.28
C ILE A 273 23.73 -5.28 -4.06
N GLU A 274 23.14 -5.29 -5.24
CA GLU A 274 23.24 -6.38 -6.22
C GLU A 274 23.35 -5.77 -7.62
N ASP A 275 24.26 -6.29 -8.46
CA ASP A 275 24.54 -5.78 -9.81
C ASP A 275 24.79 -4.26 -9.86
N GLU A 276 25.58 -3.74 -8.92
CA GLU A 276 25.89 -2.31 -8.73
C GLU A 276 24.70 -1.41 -8.37
N GLU A 277 23.52 -1.99 -8.13
CA GLU A 277 22.34 -1.25 -7.70
C GLU A 277 22.01 -1.47 -6.22
N VAL A 278 21.63 -0.39 -5.54
CA VAL A 278 21.00 -0.49 -4.21
C VAL A 278 19.65 -1.18 -4.35
N LEU A 279 19.45 -2.26 -3.59
CA LEU A 279 18.20 -3.00 -3.52
C LEU A 279 17.16 -2.23 -2.70
N PHE A 280 15.89 -2.30 -3.15
CA PHE A 280 14.77 -1.57 -2.55
C PHE A 280 14.99 -0.05 -2.56
N SER A 281 14.71 0.66 -1.48
CA SER A 281 14.91 2.12 -1.41
C SER A 281 16.18 2.49 -0.64
N THR A 282 16.45 3.79 -0.58
CA THR A 282 17.50 4.36 0.28
C THR A 282 17.27 4.13 1.79
N GLY A 283 16.06 3.72 2.20
CA GLY A 283 15.74 3.34 3.58
C GLY A 283 16.11 1.90 3.95
N ASN A 284 16.60 1.08 3.01
CA ASN A 284 17.06 -0.28 3.26
C ASN A 284 18.32 -0.29 4.13
N LEU A 285 18.15 -0.60 5.41
CA LEU A 285 19.24 -0.72 6.40
C LEU A 285 19.82 -2.14 6.48
N SER A 286 19.43 -3.01 5.55
CA SER A 286 19.98 -4.36 5.33
C SER A 286 20.05 -5.19 6.63
N THR A 287 21.11 -5.98 6.80
CA THR A 287 21.29 -6.87 7.96
C THR A 287 21.30 -6.14 9.29
N THR A 288 21.65 -4.84 9.32
CA THR A 288 21.62 -4.06 10.56
C THR A 288 20.21 -4.00 11.13
N ALA A 289 19.21 -3.66 10.30
CA ALA A 289 17.82 -3.59 10.75
C ALA A 289 17.23 -4.97 11.07
N ILE A 290 17.59 -5.99 10.30
CA ILE A 290 17.18 -7.38 10.56
C ILE A 290 17.70 -7.82 11.94
N ASN A 291 19.00 -7.60 12.22
CA ASN A 291 19.64 -7.99 13.47
C ASN A 291 19.08 -7.20 14.66
N ASN A 292 18.83 -5.91 14.48
CA ASN A 292 18.18 -5.10 15.50
C ASN A 292 16.80 -5.66 15.86
N PHE A 293 15.95 -5.95 14.87
CA PHE A 293 14.65 -6.56 15.10
C PHE A 293 14.79 -7.90 15.83
N ILE A 294 15.68 -8.80 15.35
CA ILE A 294 15.94 -10.09 16.00
C ILE A 294 16.37 -9.93 17.46
N SER A 295 17.17 -8.91 17.78
CA SER A 295 17.69 -8.68 19.14
C SER A 295 16.63 -8.24 20.14
N VAL A 296 15.56 -7.60 19.68
CA VAL A 296 14.48 -7.07 20.55
C VAL A 296 13.18 -7.87 20.45
N HIS A 297 12.99 -8.64 19.38
CA HIS A 297 11.78 -9.42 19.15
C HIS A 297 11.74 -10.65 20.05
N ASN A 298 10.61 -10.80 20.75
CA ASN A 298 10.25 -12.04 21.43
C ASN A 298 9.01 -12.60 20.73
N CYS A 299 9.06 -13.88 20.34
CA CYS A 299 7.92 -14.53 19.71
C CYS A 299 6.67 -14.40 20.59
N ASN A 300 5.61 -13.83 20.02
CA ASN A 300 4.35 -13.62 20.70
C ASN A 300 3.32 -14.69 20.28
N VAL A 301 2.09 -14.57 20.78
CA VAL A 301 1.01 -15.54 20.51
C VAL A 301 0.76 -15.76 19.02
N TYR A 302 0.94 -14.73 18.18
CA TYR A 302 0.73 -14.82 16.74
C TYR A 302 1.88 -15.51 16.02
N CYS A 303 3.13 -15.28 16.46
CA CYS A 303 4.28 -16.04 15.95
C CYS A 303 4.11 -17.54 16.23
N ASN A 304 3.67 -17.87 17.45
CA ASN A 304 3.43 -19.26 17.85
C ASN A 304 2.27 -19.89 17.08
N LEU A 305 1.18 -19.13 16.86
CA LEU A 305 0.04 -19.58 16.07
C LEU A 305 0.42 -19.87 14.62
N LEU A 306 1.35 -19.10 14.05
CA LEU A 306 1.90 -19.29 12.71
C LEU A 306 2.98 -20.39 12.64
N GLY A 307 3.34 -21.01 13.77
CA GLY A 307 4.38 -22.04 13.82
C GLY A 307 5.79 -21.53 13.50
N LEU A 308 6.05 -20.23 13.69
CA LEU A 308 7.32 -19.59 13.37
C LEU A 308 8.46 -20.08 14.30
N GLN A 309 9.65 -20.26 13.75
CA GLN A 309 10.84 -20.64 14.49
C GLN A 309 11.33 -19.47 15.35
N THR A 310 11.64 -19.72 16.62
CA THR A 310 12.20 -18.67 17.48
C THR A 310 13.47 -18.06 16.88
N LEU A 311 13.48 -16.75 16.69
CA LEU A 311 14.68 -16.01 16.29
C LEU A 311 15.68 -16.00 17.45
N LEU A 312 16.88 -16.50 17.22
CA LEU A 312 17.95 -16.50 18.20
C LEU A 312 18.99 -15.44 17.83
N SER A 313 19.34 -14.59 18.79
CA SER A 313 20.45 -13.65 18.67
C SER A 313 21.78 -14.42 18.73
N GLY A 314 22.19 -15.04 17.62
CA GLY A 314 23.47 -15.76 17.59
C GLY A 314 23.78 -16.49 16.29
N GLY A 315 24.63 -15.88 15.46
CA GLY A 315 25.60 -16.62 14.65
C GLY A 315 25.45 -16.56 13.13
N GLN A 316 25.25 -15.40 12.51
CA GLN A 316 25.65 -15.19 11.09
C GLN A 316 26.18 -13.77 10.87
N ASP A 317 27.45 -13.73 10.46
CA ASP A 317 28.11 -12.74 9.58
C ASP A 317 28.68 -11.44 10.20
N GLU A 318 29.84 -11.57 10.87
CA GLU A 318 30.83 -10.47 11.06
C GLU A 318 31.50 -10.02 9.73
N GLU A 319 31.18 -10.64 8.59
CA GLU A 319 31.88 -10.43 7.32
C GLU A 319 31.45 -9.14 6.58
N ASN A 320 30.24 -8.62 6.82
CA ASN A 320 29.70 -7.48 6.05
C ASN A 320 30.04 -6.08 6.59
N LEU A 321 30.47 -5.96 7.85
CA LEU A 321 30.97 -4.67 8.38
C LEU A 321 32.31 -4.28 7.73
N MET A 322 33.12 -5.27 7.35
CA MET A 322 34.37 -5.06 6.61
C MET A 322 34.10 -4.66 5.15
N GLU A 323 33.04 -5.15 4.51
CA GLU A 323 32.68 -4.77 3.13
C GLU A 323 32.24 -3.30 3.04
N PHE A 324 31.58 -2.78 4.09
CA PHE A 324 31.26 -1.36 4.24
C PHE A 324 32.52 -0.49 4.40
N VAL A 325 33.54 -0.97 5.12
CA VAL A 325 34.82 -0.26 5.31
C VAL A 325 35.72 -0.35 4.07
N VAL A 326 35.73 -1.49 3.37
CA VAL A 326 36.54 -1.73 2.17
C VAL A 326 35.96 -0.99 0.94
N ALA A 327 34.64 -0.91 0.81
CA ALA A 327 33.99 -0.09 -0.23
C ALA A 327 34.26 1.41 -0.04
N LEU A 328 34.49 1.86 1.19
CA LEU A 328 34.85 3.25 1.52
C LEU A 328 36.36 3.53 1.49
N SER A 329 37.22 2.52 1.68
CA SER A 329 38.68 2.70 1.70
C SER A 329 39.34 2.65 0.30
N GLY A 330 38.60 2.27 -0.74
CA GLY A 330 39.14 2.02 -2.08
C GLY A 330 39.29 3.24 -3.00
N LYS A 331 38.68 4.39 -2.69
CA LYS A 331 38.86 5.62 -3.48
C LYS A 331 38.87 6.84 -2.57
N GLN A 332 39.93 7.63 -2.70
CA GLN A 332 40.10 8.92 -2.04
C GLN A 332 38.98 9.87 -2.49
N LEU A 333 37.90 9.93 -1.71
CA LEU A 333 36.78 10.86 -1.87
C LEU A 333 36.54 11.55 -0.52
N PRO A 334 36.51 12.89 -0.47
CA PRO A 334 36.37 13.64 0.79
C PRO A 334 34.95 13.58 1.40
N LEU A 335 34.09 12.66 0.94
CA LEU A 335 32.66 12.59 1.28
C LEU A 335 32.34 11.61 2.44
N ALA A 336 33.24 10.67 2.77
CA ALA A 336 33.00 9.68 3.83
C ALA A 336 32.84 10.31 5.23
N GLY A 337 33.47 11.47 5.45
CA GLY A 337 33.34 12.23 6.71
C GLY A 337 32.00 12.96 6.87
N LEU A 338 31.23 13.16 5.79
CA LEU A 338 29.97 13.92 5.82
C LEU A 338 28.75 13.01 6.04
N LEU A 339 28.72 11.81 5.44
CA LEU A 339 27.63 10.84 5.59
C LEU A 339 27.64 10.13 6.95
N SER A 340 28.83 9.77 7.46
CA SER A 340 28.95 9.23 8.82
C SER A 340 28.53 10.25 9.89
N GLN A 341 28.86 11.54 9.68
CA GLN A 341 28.43 12.59 10.59
C GLN A 341 26.95 12.94 10.47
N ALA A 342 26.30 12.80 9.30
CA ALA A 342 24.88 13.06 9.15
C ALA A 342 24.01 11.96 9.81
N ILE A 343 24.35 10.69 9.57
CA ILE A 343 23.63 9.54 10.12
C ILE A 343 23.86 9.41 11.64
N LEU A 344 25.07 9.68 12.14
CA LEU A 344 25.34 9.70 13.59
C LEU A 344 24.78 10.95 14.28
N LYS A 345 24.73 12.12 13.61
CA LYS A 345 24.11 13.33 14.20
C LYS A 345 22.60 13.22 14.32
N GLU A 346 21.91 12.53 13.41
CA GLU A 346 20.48 12.27 13.58
C GLU A 346 20.20 11.35 14.78
N SER A 347 20.94 10.24 14.92
CA SER A 347 20.83 9.36 16.10
C SER A 347 21.15 10.07 17.42
N MET A 348 22.12 10.99 17.46
CA MET A 348 22.43 11.75 18.69
C MET A 348 21.47 12.93 18.94
N SER A 349 20.88 13.52 17.90
CA SER A 349 19.95 14.66 18.07
C SER A 349 18.57 14.23 18.56
N VAL A 350 18.15 12.99 18.27
CA VAL A 350 16.90 12.40 18.76
C VAL A 350 17.00 12.08 20.26
N GLN A 351 18.18 11.73 20.77
CA GLN A 351 18.41 11.51 22.20
C GLN A 351 18.35 12.80 23.06
N MET A 352 18.50 14.00 22.49
CA MET A 352 18.47 15.26 23.27
C MET A 352 17.14 16.04 23.22
N ARG A 353 16.06 15.48 22.64
CA ARG A 353 14.74 16.15 22.61
C ARG A 353 13.63 15.41 23.35
N LEU A 354 13.98 14.47 24.21
CA LEU A 354 13.06 13.78 25.13
C LEU A 354 13.57 13.82 26.58
N GLN A 355 14.04 14.98 27.03
CA GLN A 355 14.08 15.37 28.46
C GLN A 355 13.40 16.72 28.64
#